data_AF-A0A5E4MIM5-F1
#
_entry.id   AF-A0A5E4MIM5-F1
#
_cell.length_a   1.000
_cell.length_b   1.000
_cell.length_c   1.000
_cell.angle_alpha   90.00
_cell.angle_beta   90.00
_cell.angle_gamma   90.00
#
_symmetry.space_group_name_H-M   'P 1'
#
loop_
_entity.id
_entity.type
_entity.pdbx_description
1 polymer ?
#
loop_
_entity_poly.entity_id
_entity_poly.type
_entity_poly.pdbx_seq_one_letter_code
_entity_poly.pdbx_strand_id
1 'polypeptide(L)'
;MKVSLKSTQEIDDAINKLTSIIQSAAWEATPPEMQFLNNSFSIPEHIHILIANKRRARALYQHSRLPSHKQNFISLANSFKKILAKHKNHIQ
;
A
#
# COMPACT_ATOMS: atom_id res chain seq x y z
N MET A 1 -13.30 24.21 9.88
CA MET A 1 -13.17 24.46 11.33
C MET A 1 -13.24 25.95 11.56
N LYS A 2 -14.12 26.46 12.43
CA LYS A 2 -14.21 27.89 12.75
C LYS A 2 -14.13 28.02 14.27
N VAL A 3 -12.92 28.24 14.77
CA VAL A 3 -12.63 28.45 16.19
C VAL A 3 -12.07 29.85 16.34
N SER A 4 -12.65 30.65 17.24
CA SER A 4 -12.07 31.92 17.65
C SER A 4 -10.80 31.63 18.44
N LEU A 5 -9.78 32.50 18.34
CA LEU A 5 -8.50 32.37 19.04
C LEU A 5 -8.18 33.66 19.80
N LYS A 6 -9.20 34.36 20.25
CA LYS A 6 -9.10 35.72 20.81
C LYS A 6 -8.77 35.71 22.29
N SER A 7 -9.01 34.60 22.97
CA SER A 7 -8.73 34.39 24.39
C SER A 7 -7.84 33.15 24.56
N THR A 8 -6.99 33.16 25.59
CA THR A 8 -6.16 32.02 25.96
C THR A 8 -6.98 30.74 26.14
N GLN A 9 -8.18 30.84 26.72
CA GLN A 9 -9.09 29.69 26.86
C GLN A 9 -9.53 29.13 25.50
N GLU A 10 -9.82 30.00 24.54
CA GLU A 10 -10.23 29.56 23.19
C GLU A 10 -9.06 28.91 22.43
N ILE A 11 -7.83 29.34 22.70
CA ILE A 11 -6.62 28.72 22.16
C ILE A 11 -6.45 27.30 22.72
N ASP A 12 -6.59 27.13 24.04
CA ASP A 12 -6.50 25.81 24.69
C ASP A 12 -7.59 24.86 24.17
N ASP A 13 -8.82 25.36 24.02
CA ASP A 13 -9.94 24.59 23.46
C ASP A 13 -9.69 24.20 22.00
N ALA A 14 -9.11 25.10 21.20
CA ALA A 14 -8.75 24.81 19.81
C ALA A 14 -7.64 23.76 19.72
N ILE A 15 -6.63 23.81 20.61
CA ILE A 15 -5.56 22.81 20.70
C ILE A 15 -6.13 21.45 21.07
N ASN A 16 -6.95 21.38 22.11
CA ASN A 16 -7.57 20.12 22.54
C ASN A 16 -8.43 19.51 21.43
N LYS A 17 -9.20 20.34 20.74
CA LYS A 17 -10.04 19.89 19.62
C LYS A 17 -9.22 19.41 18.42
N LEU A 18 -8.11 20.09 18.10
CA LEU A 18 -7.19 19.66 17.06
C LEU A 18 -6.54 18.32 17.41
N THR A 19 -6.01 18.18 18.62
CA THR A 19 -5.38 16.95 19.11
C THR A 19 -6.36 15.77 19.08
N SER A 20 -7.60 15.98 19.54
CA SER A 20 -8.64 14.95 19.50
C SER A 20 -8.96 14.51 18.07
N ILE A 21 -9.08 15.44 17.12
CA ILE A 21 -9.32 15.09 15.71
C ILE A 21 -8.17 14.26 15.14
N ILE A 22 -6.91 14.67 15.40
CA ILE A 22 -5.73 13.94 14.93
C ILE A 22 -5.71 12.53 15.53
N GLN A 23 -5.96 12.39 16.83
CA GLN A 23 -5.99 11.10 17.51
C GLN A 23 -7.10 10.19 16.97
N SER A 24 -8.32 10.70 16.84
CA SER A 24 -9.44 9.94 16.29
C SER A 24 -9.15 9.49 14.85
N ALA A 25 -8.66 10.41 14.00
CA ALA A 25 -8.29 10.06 12.63
C ALA A 25 -7.15 9.03 12.57
N ALA A 26 -6.16 9.14 13.46
CA ALA A 26 -5.08 8.17 13.55
C ALA A 26 -5.59 6.78 13.97
N TRP A 27 -6.49 6.70 14.94
CA TRP A 27 -7.09 5.42 15.35
C TRP A 27 -8.00 4.83 14.29
N GLU A 28 -8.81 5.64 13.60
CA GLU A 28 -9.66 5.19 12.50
C GLU A 28 -8.84 4.73 11.28
N ALA A 29 -7.71 5.40 11.00
CA ALA A 29 -6.82 5.05 9.90
C ALA A 29 -5.84 3.92 10.25
N THR A 30 -5.67 3.58 11.53
CA THR A 30 -4.87 2.44 11.95
C THR A 30 -5.66 1.19 11.60
N PRO A 31 -5.24 0.39 10.60
CA PRO A 31 -5.90 -0.87 10.34
C PRO A 31 -5.84 -1.71 11.63
N PRO A 32 -6.92 -2.43 11.98
CA PRO A 32 -6.86 -3.36 13.11
C PRO A 32 -5.64 -4.24 12.89
N GLU A 33 -4.87 -4.46 13.96
CA GLU A 33 -3.65 -5.26 13.93
C GLU A 33 -3.99 -6.54 13.16
N MET A 34 -3.57 -6.57 11.89
CA MET A 34 -3.68 -7.76 11.08
C MET A 34 -2.69 -8.65 11.79
N GLN A 35 -3.21 -9.49 12.70
CA GLN A 35 -2.64 -10.79 12.93
C GLN A 35 -2.39 -11.27 11.52
N PHE A 36 -1.12 -11.24 11.10
CA PHE A 36 -0.69 -11.94 9.92
C PHE A 36 -1.06 -13.36 10.29
N LEU A 37 -2.30 -13.75 9.96
CA LEU A 37 -2.76 -15.11 10.06
C LEU A 37 -1.65 -15.80 9.31
N ASN A 38 -0.88 -16.59 10.06
CA ASN A 38 0.13 -17.49 9.56
C ASN A 38 -0.60 -18.57 8.75
N ASN A 39 -1.38 -18.14 7.77
CA ASN A 39 -2.02 -18.95 6.77
C ASN A 39 -0.88 -19.24 5.81
N SER A 40 -0.11 -20.25 6.20
CA SER A 40 1.02 -20.81 5.50
C SER A 40 0.56 -21.49 4.22
N PHE A 41 -0.13 -20.77 3.34
CA PHE A 41 0.05 -20.99 1.92
C PHE A 41 1.38 -20.31 1.59
N SER A 42 2.47 -21.05 1.84
CA SER A 42 3.82 -20.62 1.47
C SER A 42 3.83 -20.45 -0.04
N ILE A 43 3.55 -19.23 -0.50
CA ILE A 43 3.78 -18.84 -1.87
C ILE A 43 5.29 -19.04 -2.08
N PRO A 44 5.71 -19.83 -3.08
CA PRO A 44 7.13 -20.04 -3.33
C PRO A 44 7.88 -18.72 -3.45
N GLU A 45 9.05 -18.61 -2.84
CA GLU A 45 9.89 -17.40 -2.80
C GLU A 45 10.06 -16.75 -4.19
N HIS A 46 10.16 -17.58 -5.24
CA HIS A 46 10.27 -17.10 -6.61
C HIS A 46 9.08 -16.20 -7.04
N ILE A 47 7.87 -16.45 -6.55
CA ILE A 47 6.68 -15.63 -6.84
C ILE A 47 6.77 -14.28 -6.12
N HIS A 48 7.30 -14.24 -4.90
CA HIS A 48 7.58 -12.98 -4.18
C HIS A 48 8.57 -12.10 -4.96
N ILE A 49 9.65 -12.71 -5.47
CA ILE A 49 10.65 -12.03 -6.31
C ILE A 49 9.99 -11.45 -7.57
N LEU A 50 9.12 -12.21 -8.25
CA LEU A 50 8.41 -11.74 -9.44
C LEU A 50 7.47 -10.56 -9.15
N ILE A 51 6.76 -10.60 -8.02
CA ILE A 51 5.91 -9.48 -7.57
C ILE A 51 6.75 -8.23 -7.35
N ALA A 52 7.87 -8.35 -6.64
CA ALA A 52 8.78 -7.25 -6.37
C ALA A 52 9.35 -6.65 -7.67
N ASN A 53 9.81 -7.48 -8.59
CA ASN A 53 10.33 -7.04 -9.89
C ASN A 53 9.26 -6.30 -10.72
N LYS A 54 8.04 -6.83 -10.77
CA LYS A 54 6.91 -6.17 -11.46
C LYS A 54 6.58 -4.81 -10.84
N ARG A 55 6.58 -4.70 -9.50
CA ARG A 55 6.32 -3.45 -8.77
C ARG A 55 7.41 -2.42 -9.07
N ARG A 56 8.70 -2.82 -9.03
CA ARG A 56 9.84 -1.97 -9.41
C ARG A 56 9.74 -1.46 -10.85
N ALA A 57 9.43 -2.33 -11.81
CA ALA A 57 9.25 -1.93 -13.21
C ALA A 57 8.06 -0.95 -13.39
N ARG A 58 6.97 -1.12 -12.63
CA ARG A 58 5.86 -0.16 -12.63
C ARG A 58 6.31 1.22 -12.12
N ALA A 59 7.01 1.27 -10.99
CA ALA A 59 7.49 2.52 -10.41
C ALA A 59 8.43 3.25 -11.39
N LEU A 60 9.34 2.51 -12.02
CA LEU A 60 10.25 3.04 -13.04
C LEU A 60 9.48 3.62 -14.24
N TYR A 61 8.48 2.90 -14.76
CA TYR A 61 7.64 3.41 -15.85
C TYR A 61 6.80 4.64 -15.43
N GLN A 62 6.23 4.64 -14.23
CA GLN A 62 5.45 5.77 -13.73
C GLN A 62 6.29 7.04 -13.62
N HIS A 63 7.54 6.91 -13.19
CA HIS A 63 8.49 8.01 -13.08
C HIS A 63 8.98 8.51 -14.44
N SER A 64 9.46 7.59 -15.29
CA SER A 64 10.15 7.95 -16.55
C SER A 64 9.25 8.12 -17.77
N ARG A 65 8.07 7.47 -17.79
CA ARG A 65 7.13 7.40 -18.92
C ARG A 65 7.72 6.91 -20.26
N LEU A 66 8.90 6.29 -20.25
CA LEU A 66 9.56 5.80 -21.47
C LEU A 66 8.88 4.54 -22.04
N PRO A 67 8.75 4.42 -23.38
CA PRO A 67 8.16 3.25 -24.02
C PRO A 67 8.89 1.93 -23.72
N SER A 68 10.23 1.96 -23.62
CA SER A 68 11.04 0.79 -23.25
C SER A 68 10.69 0.27 -21.85
N HIS A 69 10.51 1.17 -20.87
CA HIS A 69 10.08 0.81 -19.52
C HIS A 69 8.63 0.30 -19.47
N LYS A 70 7.75 0.85 -20.31
CA LYS A 70 6.38 0.32 -20.48
C LYS A 70 6.42 -1.13 -20.99
N GLN A 71 7.22 -1.39 -22.02
CA GLN A 71 7.39 -2.73 -22.59
C GLN A 71 7.95 -3.71 -21.54
N ASN A 72 8.96 -3.30 -20.78
CA ASN A 72 9.53 -4.10 -19.69
C ASN A 72 8.47 -4.45 -18.63
N PHE A 73 7.72 -3.45 -18.13
CA PHE A 73 6.65 -3.67 -17.17
C PHE A 73 5.56 -4.62 -17.70
N ILE A 74 5.12 -4.45 -18.95
CA ILE A 74 4.10 -5.31 -19.57
C ILE A 74 4.63 -6.74 -19.73
N SER A 75 5.88 -6.90 -20.17
CA SER A 75 6.51 -8.21 -20.31
C SER A 75 6.54 -8.97 -18.98
N LEU A 76 6.99 -8.30 -17.90
CA LEU A 76 7.02 -8.86 -16.55
C LEU A 76 5.62 -9.15 -16.01
N ALA A 77 4.62 -8.31 -16.33
CA ALA A 77 3.24 -8.56 -15.94
C ALA A 77 2.67 -9.81 -16.63
N ASN A 78 2.99 -10.01 -17.91
CA ASN A 78 2.52 -11.17 -18.67
C ASN A 78 3.22 -12.47 -18.26
N SER A 79 4.54 -12.43 -18.01
CA SER A 79 5.26 -13.60 -17.48
C SER A 79 4.73 -14.01 -16.11
N PHE A 80 4.49 -13.04 -15.22
CA PHE A 80 3.90 -13.29 -13.91
C PHE A 80 2.51 -13.94 -14.00
N LYS A 81 1.63 -13.42 -14.87
CA LYS A 81 0.31 -14.03 -15.12
C LYS A 81 0.42 -15.49 -15.55
N LYS A 82 1.35 -15.81 -16.47
CA LYS A 82 1.58 -17.20 -16.94
C LYS A 82 2.04 -18.11 -15.80
N ILE A 83 2.94 -17.64 -14.96
CA ILE A 83 3.48 -18.40 -13.82
C ILE A 83 2.39 -18.66 -12.78
N LEU A 84 1.58 -17.65 -12.45
CA LEU A 84 0.45 -17.83 -11.53
C LEU A 84 -0.58 -18.83 -12.07
N ALA A 85 -0.88 -18.79 -13.37
CA ALA A 85 -1.79 -19.75 -13.98
C ALA A 85 -1.28 -21.19 -13.85
N LYS A 86 0.02 -21.42 -14.09
CA LYS A 86 0.66 -22.73 -13.87
C LYS A 86 0.59 -23.18 -12.41
N HIS A 87 0.90 -22.27 -11.49
CA HIS A 87 0.88 -22.56 -10.06
C HIS A 87 -0.53 -22.90 -9.55
N LYS A 88 -1.56 -22.22 -10.05
CA LYS A 88 -2.96 -22.51 -9.73
C LYS A 88 -3.36 -23.93 -10.17
N ASN A 89 -2.93 -24.37 -11.35
CA ASN A 89 -3.23 -25.71 -11.87
C ASN A 89 -2.52 -26.83 -11.10
N HIS A 90 -1.43 -26.53 -10.38
CA HIS A 90 -0.67 -27.50 -9.59
C HIS A 90 -1.23 -27.67 -8.16
N ILE A 91 -2.14 -26.79 -7.73
CA ILE A 91 -2.79 -26.84 -6.41
C ILE A 91 -4.21 -27.45 -6.48
N GLN A 92 -4.73 -27.71 -7.69
CA GLN A 92 -5.94 -28.51 -7.94
C GLN A 92 -5.62 -30.00 -7.93
#